data_AF-A0A965MBE5-F1
#
_entry.id   AF-A0A965MBE5-F1
#
_cell.length_a   1.000
_cell.length_b   1.000
_cell.length_c   1.000
_cell.angle_alpha   90.00
_cell.angle_beta   90.00
_cell.angle_gamma   90.00
#
_symmetry.space_group_name_H-M   'P 1'
#
loop_
_entity.id
_entity.type
_entity.pdbx_description
1 polymer ?
#
loop_
_entity_poly.entity_id
_entity_poly.type
_entity_poly.pdbx_seq_one_letter_code
_entity_poly.pdbx_strand_id
1 'polypeptide(L)'
;EAIMADMVRQTFEQEEQVLRYEYFKGQEPLHYYCLLSFEDKWAFYLHQASDYHEGHDFESVLANVELEYLDPVKGANGLPPTENPPLPDDASETLRNTEQVFPISIPGWWASRA
;
A
#
# COMPACT_ATOMS: atom_id res chain seq x y z
N GLU A 1 13.58 -11.05 4.69
CA GLU A 1 14.47 -9.86 4.81
C GLU A 1 15.12 -9.47 3.48
N ALA A 2 15.91 -10.32 2.82
CA ALA A 2 16.53 -9.95 1.52
C ALA A 2 15.50 -9.56 0.45
N ILE A 3 14.39 -10.30 0.34
CA ILE A 3 13.28 -9.99 -0.56
C ILE A 3 12.69 -8.60 -0.24
N MET A 4 12.40 -8.32 1.03
CA MET A 4 11.86 -7.01 1.47
C MET A 4 12.81 -5.86 1.10
N ALA A 5 14.12 -6.03 1.32
CA ALA A 5 15.11 -5.01 0.97
C ALA A 5 15.16 -4.75 -0.55
N ASP A 6 15.06 -5.80 -1.36
CA ASP A 6 15.02 -5.68 -2.81
C ASP A 6 13.72 -5.03 -3.31
N MET A 7 12.56 -5.40 -2.75
CA MET A 7 11.27 -4.76 -3.04
C MET A 7 11.32 -3.25 -2.73
N VAL A 8 11.83 -2.86 -1.56
CA VAL A 8 11.97 -1.44 -1.20
C VAL A 8 12.84 -0.69 -2.20
N ARG A 9 13.98 -1.27 -2.57
CA ARG A 9 14.88 -0.67 -3.56
C ARG A 9 14.19 -0.52 -4.92
N GLN A 10 13.54 -1.57 -5.42
CA GLN A 10 12.87 -1.57 -6.72
C GLN A 10 11.71 -0.59 -6.79
N THR A 11 10.90 -0.49 -5.72
CA THR A 11 9.82 0.48 -5.63
C THR A 11 10.35 1.91 -5.70
N PHE A 12 11.36 2.28 -4.90
CA PHE A 12 11.90 3.64 -4.97
C PHE A 12 12.66 3.96 -6.27
N GLU A 13 13.18 2.95 -6.97
CA GLU A 13 13.82 3.14 -8.28
C GLU A 13 12.82 3.32 -9.42
N GLN A 14 11.57 2.83 -9.28
CA GLN A 14 10.61 2.72 -10.37
C GLN A 14 9.31 3.51 -10.15
N GLU A 15 8.99 3.87 -8.91
CA GLU A 15 7.70 4.45 -8.53
C GLU A 15 7.88 5.83 -7.88
N GLU A 16 7.70 6.88 -8.67
CA GLU A 16 7.83 8.26 -8.17
C GLU A 16 6.73 8.67 -7.19
N GLN A 17 5.58 8.00 -7.24
CA GLN A 17 4.37 8.35 -6.47
C GLN A 17 4.28 7.61 -5.11
N VAL A 18 5.35 6.94 -4.70
CA VAL A 18 5.47 6.26 -3.40
C VAL A 18 6.10 7.21 -2.39
N LEU A 19 5.33 7.57 -1.37
CA LEU A 19 5.76 8.47 -0.29
C LEU A 19 6.53 7.74 0.81
N ARG A 20 6.11 6.51 1.14
CA ARG A 20 6.78 5.63 2.11
C ARG A 20 6.63 4.19 1.70
N TYR A 21 7.71 3.42 1.88
CA TYR A 21 7.71 1.98 1.72
C TYR A 21 8.77 1.37 2.63
N GLU A 22 8.36 1.00 3.84
CA GLU A 22 9.25 0.76 4.97
C GLU A 22 8.89 -0.55 5.69
N TYR A 23 9.88 -1.41 5.96
CA TYR A 23 9.70 -2.64 6.71
C TYR A 23 10.34 -2.55 8.10
N PHE A 24 9.68 -3.12 9.10
CA PHE A 24 10.12 -3.16 10.49
C PHE A 24 9.99 -4.58 11.05
N LYS A 25 10.95 -5.00 11.89
CA LYS A 25 10.83 -6.24 12.67
C LYS A 25 9.93 -5.99 13.87
N GLY A 26 8.94 -6.86 14.07
CA GLY A 26 8.14 -6.86 15.28
C GLY A 26 8.90 -7.43 16.48
N GLN A 27 8.26 -7.34 17.64
CA GLN A 27 8.78 -7.95 18.87
C GLN A 27 8.74 -9.49 18.78
N GLU A 28 7.71 -10.05 18.15
CA GLU A 28 7.57 -11.49 17.96
C GLU A 28 8.51 -12.00 16.84
N PRO A 29 9.14 -13.18 17.01
CA PRO A 29 9.97 -13.77 15.98
C PRO A 29 9.21 -13.97 14.66
N LEU A 30 9.85 -13.61 13.55
CA LEU A 30 9.30 -13.74 12.20
C LEU A 30 8.03 -12.92 11.93
N HIS A 31 7.74 -11.93 12.78
CA HIS A 31 6.68 -10.97 12.55
C HIS A 31 7.26 -9.66 12.04
N TYR A 32 6.68 -9.11 10.97
CA TYR A 32 7.15 -7.90 10.33
C TYR A 32 5.99 -6.94 10.07
N TYR A 33 6.25 -5.66 10.21
CA TYR A 33 5.33 -4.59 9.82
C TYR A 33 5.82 -3.95 8.53
N CYS A 34 4.90 -3.61 7.63
CA CYS A 34 5.19 -2.79 6.46
C CYS A 34 4.31 -1.55 6.50
N LEU A 35 4.92 -0.38 6.34
CA LEU A 35 4.21 0.88 6.17
C LEU A 35 4.35 1.31 4.71
N LEU A 36 3.21 1.44 4.03
CA LEU A 36 3.12 1.92 2.67
C LEU A 36 2.32 3.22 2.65
N SER A 37 2.77 4.21 1.88
CA SER A 37 2.03 5.45 1.65
C SER A 37 2.29 5.94 0.23
N PHE A 38 1.24 6.40 -0.42
CA PHE A 38 1.22 6.79 -1.82
C PHE A 38 0.61 8.18 -1.95
N GLU A 39 0.89 8.87 -3.05
CA GLU A 39 0.29 10.18 -3.34
C GLU A 39 -1.25 10.09 -3.41
N ASP A 40 -1.76 9.02 -4.01
CA ASP A 40 -3.19 8.76 -4.12
C ASP A 40 -3.54 7.26 -4.26
N LYS A 41 -4.85 6.99 -4.38
CA LYS A 41 -5.41 5.64 -4.59
C LYS A 41 -4.90 4.98 -5.87
N TRP A 42 -4.61 5.74 -6.91
CA TRP A 42 -4.20 5.18 -8.21
C TRP A 42 -2.77 4.69 -8.14
N ALA A 43 -1.88 5.47 -7.52
CA ALA A 43 -0.51 5.06 -7.23
C ALA A 43 -0.49 3.77 -6.39
N PHE A 44 -1.34 3.67 -5.36
CA PHE A 44 -1.50 2.42 -4.60
C PHE A 44 -1.92 1.23 -5.49
N TYR A 45 -2.92 1.40 -6.36
CA TYR A 45 -3.37 0.31 -7.22
C TYR A 45 -2.36 -0.09 -8.29
N LEU A 46 -1.60 0.87 -8.83
CA LEU A 46 -0.52 0.57 -9.76
C LEU A 46 0.62 -0.17 -9.06
N HIS A 47 0.93 0.18 -7.82
CA HIS A 47 1.89 -0.56 -7.00
C HIS A 47 1.46 -2.02 -6.79
N GLN A 48 0.20 -2.25 -6.40
CA GLN A 48 -0.34 -3.60 -6.21
C GLN A 48 -0.32 -4.45 -7.49
N ALA A 49 -0.40 -3.80 -8.66
CA ALA A 49 -0.39 -4.47 -9.96
C ALA A 49 0.99 -4.52 -10.62
N SER A 50 2.07 -4.13 -9.93
CA SER A 50 3.40 -4.02 -10.55
C SER A 50 4.12 -5.38 -10.66
N ASP A 51 4.81 -5.59 -11.78
CA ASP A 51 5.44 -6.87 -12.12
C ASP A 51 6.51 -7.34 -11.11
N TYR A 52 7.20 -6.44 -10.43
CA TYR A 52 8.20 -6.80 -9.40
C TYR A 52 7.58 -7.06 -8.02
N HIS A 53 6.31 -6.69 -7.83
CA HIS A 53 5.49 -7.17 -6.72
C HIS A 53 5.06 -8.63 -6.96
N GLU A 54 4.91 -9.04 -8.23
CA GLU A 54 4.65 -10.43 -8.67
C GLU A 54 5.94 -11.26 -8.90
N GLY A 55 7.09 -10.61 -9.08
CA GLY A 55 8.35 -11.25 -9.49
C GLY A 55 9.08 -12.01 -8.38
N HIS A 56 8.75 -11.73 -7.12
CA HIS A 56 9.15 -12.55 -5.98
C HIS A 56 7.97 -13.42 -5.58
N ASP A 57 8.21 -14.71 -5.32
CA ASP A 57 7.22 -15.61 -4.71
C ASP A 57 7.08 -15.27 -3.21
N PHE A 58 6.58 -14.06 -2.95
CA PHE A 58 6.42 -13.51 -1.62
C PHE A 58 5.35 -14.29 -0.86
N GLU A 59 4.33 -14.78 -1.58
CA GLU A 59 3.29 -15.63 -1.03
C GLU A 59 3.86 -16.95 -0.48
N SER A 60 4.83 -17.60 -1.13
CA SER A 60 5.36 -18.88 -0.61
C SER A 60 6.23 -18.75 0.65
N VAL A 61 6.70 -17.55 0.96
CA VAL A 61 7.51 -17.28 2.16
C VAL A 61 6.72 -16.64 3.31
N LEU A 62 5.47 -16.25 3.07
CA LEU A 62 4.59 -15.64 4.05
C LEU A 62 3.61 -16.66 4.61
N ALA A 63 3.62 -16.83 5.93
CA ALA A 63 2.63 -17.68 6.60
C ALA A 63 1.25 -17.02 6.69
N ASN A 64 1.20 -15.68 6.76
CA ASN A 64 -0.01 -14.88 6.85
C ASN A 64 0.29 -13.43 6.44
N VAL A 65 -0.73 -12.71 5.94
CA VAL A 65 -0.69 -11.27 5.66
C VAL A 65 -1.97 -10.62 6.20
N GLU A 66 -1.80 -9.49 6.88
CA GLU A 66 -2.91 -8.63 7.31
C GLU A 66 -2.70 -7.25 6.69
N LEU A 67 -3.77 -6.69 6.11
CA LEU A 67 -3.79 -5.36 5.51
C LEU A 67 -4.76 -4.47 6.29
N GLU A 68 -4.29 -3.30 6.71
CA GLU A 68 -5.08 -2.27 7.36
C GLU A 68 -4.88 -0.93 6.64
N TYR A 69 -5.99 -0.23 6.38
CA TYR A 69 -5.94 1.14 5.87
C TYR A 69 -5.81 2.12 7.04
N LEU A 70 -4.93 3.11 6.91
CA LEU A 70 -4.62 4.09 7.96
C LEU A 70 -4.84 5.51 7.44
N ASP A 71 -5.64 6.31 8.14
CA ASP A 71 -5.70 7.75 7.90
C ASP A 71 -4.73 8.50 8.82
N PRO A 72 -3.84 9.36 8.29
CA PRO A 72 -2.90 10.09 9.13
C PRO A 72 -3.62 11.11 10.02
N VAL A 73 -3.25 11.15 11.30
CA VAL A 73 -3.68 12.24 12.18
C VAL A 73 -3.12 13.55 11.66
N LYS A 74 -4.01 14.49 11.33
CA LYS A 74 -3.68 15.81 10.80
C LYS A 74 -2.62 16.52 11.64
N GLY A 75 -1.47 16.83 11.01
CA GLY A 75 -0.35 17.50 11.63
C GLY A 75 0.63 16.61 12.40
N ALA A 76 0.35 15.30 12.54
CA ALA A 76 1.28 14.36 13.18
C ALA A 76 2.35 13.82 12.21
N ASN A 77 2.08 13.86 10.91
CA ASN A 77 3.03 13.52 9.85
C ASN A 77 2.70 14.32 8.57
N GLY A 78 3.58 14.24 7.57
CA GLY A 78 3.43 14.93 6.28
C GLY A 78 2.70 14.13 5.20
N LEU A 79 1.91 13.11 5.56
CA LEU A 79 1.20 12.27 4.60
C LEU A 79 -0.18 12.85 4.27
N PRO A 80 -0.69 12.65 3.03
CA PRO A 80 -2.02 13.08 2.64
C PRO A 80 -3.11 12.26 3.35
N PRO A 81 -4.34 12.82 3.52
CA PRO A 81 -5.47 12.07 4.04
C PRO A 81 -5.79 10.86 3.16
N THR A 82 -6.33 9.80 3.76
CA THR A 82 -6.73 8.62 2.99
C THR A 82 -8.10 8.86 2.35
N GLU A 83 -8.13 8.89 1.03
CA GLU A 83 -9.32 9.11 0.23
C GLU A 83 -9.65 7.88 -0.62
N ASN A 84 -10.93 7.63 -0.87
CA ASN A 84 -11.39 6.56 -1.75
C ASN A 84 -12.38 7.10 -2.80
N PRO A 85 -11.91 7.94 -3.75
CA PRO A 85 -12.75 8.41 -4.84
C PRO A 85 -13.17 7.24 -5.76
N PRO A 86 -14.33 7.34 -6.43
CA PRO A 86 -14.72 6.35 -7.43
C PRO A 86 -13.71 6.35 -8.59
N LEU A 87 -13.50 5.19 -9.22
CA LEU A 87 -12.71 5.11 -10.45
C LEU A 87 -13.30 6.05 -11.53
N PRO A 88 -12.45 6.76 -12.30
CA PRO A 88 -12.91 7.53 -13.44
C PRO A 88 -13.51 6.63 -14.53
N ASP A 89 -14.40 7.19 -15.34
CA ASP A 89 -15.11 6.43 -16.39
C ASP A 89 -14.17 5.80 -17.41
N ASP A 90 -12.99 6.38 -17.61
CA ASP A 90 -11.93 5.92 -18.51
C ASP A 90 -10.80 5.16 -17.80
N ALA A 91 -10.98 4.76 -16.54
CA ALA A 91 -10.00 3.97 -15.80
C ALA A 91 -9.59 2.70 -16.57
N SER A 92 -8.28 2.40 -16.55
CA SER A 92 -7.71 1.22 -17.19
C SER A 92 -8.27 -0.08 -16.58
N GLU A 93 -8.19 -1.18 -17.34
CA GLU A 93 -8.57 -2.51 -16.83
C GLU A 93 -7.76 -2.89 -15.59
N THR A 94 -6.46 -2.55 -15.55
CA THR A 94 -5.60 -2.75 -14.37
C THR A 94 -6.23 -2.13 -13.12
N LEU A 95 -6.57 -0.84 -13.15
CA LEU A 95 -7.15 -0.16 -11.98
C LEU A 95 -8.51 -0.77 -11.58
N ARG A 96 -9.35 -1.16 -12.55
CA ARG A 96 -10.64 -1.81 -12.30
C ARG A 96 -10.49 -3.17 -11.65
N ASN A 97 -9.53 -3.97 -12.13
CA ASN A 97 -9.27 -5.29 -11.59
C ASN A 97 -8.66 -5.18 -10.18
N THR A 98 -7.72 -4.27 -9.97
CA THR A 98 -7.11 -4.06 -8.65
C THR A 98 -8.14 -3.57 -7.63
N GLU A 99 -9.06 -2.69 -7.99
CA GLU A 99 -10.14 -2.26 -7.07
C GLU A 99 -11.02 -3.42 -6.60
N GLN A 100 -11.29 -4.39 -7.47
CA GLN A 100 -12.09 -5.56 -7.12
C GLN A 100 -11.35 -6.50 -6.15
N VAL A 101 -10.04 -6.63 -6.29
CA VAL A 101 -9.21 -7.51 -5.46
C VAL A 101 -8.83 -6.84 -4.13
N PHE A 102 -8.60 -5.51 -4.15
CA PHE A 102 -8.18 -4.71 -3.00
C PHE A 102 -9.16 -3.56 -2.73
N PRO A 103 -10.39 -3.87 -2.28
CA PRO A 103 -11.39 -2.85 -2.00
C PRO A 103 -10.98 -2.00 -0.80
N ILE A 104 -10.88 -0.68 -1.00
CA ILE A 104 -10.65 0.26 0.10
C ILE A 104 -11.97 0.54 0.80
N SER A 105 -12.01 0.29 2.11
CA SER A 105 -13.16 0.63 2.96
C SER A 105 -12.75 1.70 3.95
N ILE A 106 -13.31 2.91 3.80
CA ILE A 106 -13.04 4.03 4.70
C ILE A 106 -13.92 3.89 5.96
N PRO A 107 -13.34 3.71 7.15
CA PRO A 107 -14.09 3.68 8.40
C PRO A 107 -14.83 5.00 8.65
N GLY A 108 -16.12 4.90 8.99
CA GLY A 108 -16.96 6.10 9.19
C GLY A 108 -16.48 7.03 10.32
N TRP A 109 -15.65 6.56 11.25
CA TRP A 109 -15.13 7.39 12.33
C TRP A 109 -14.05 8.39 11.88
N TRP A 110 -13.39 8.16 10.73
CA TRP A 110 -12.38 9.08 10.18
C TRP A 110 -12.99 10.44 9.80
N ALA A 111 -14.18 10.43 9.20
CA ALA A 111 -14.89 11.64 8.78
C ALA A 111 -15.30 12.57 9.95
N SER A 112 -15.24 12.08 11.19
CA SER A 112 -15.76 12.79 12.37
C SER A 112 -14.74 13.64 13.13
N ARG A 113 -13.46 13.67 12.71
CA ARG A 113 -12.37 14.34 13.46
C ARG A 113 -11.44 15.26 12.62
N ALA A 114 -11.84 15.65 11.41
CA ALA A 114 -11.06 16.54 10.54
C ALA A 114 -11.03 18.02 10.98
#